data_AF-A0AAD8ISP3-F1
#
_entry.id   AF-A0AAD8ISP3-F1
#
_cell.length_a   1.000
_cell.length_b   1.000
_cell.length_c   1.000
_cell.angle_alpha   90.00
_cell.angle_beta   90.00
_cell.angle_gamma   90.00
#
_symmetry.space_group_name_H-M   'P 1'
#
loop_
_entity.id
_entity.type
_entity.pdbx_description
1 polymer ?
#
loop_
_entity_poly.entity_id
_entity_poly.type
_entity_poly.pdbx_seq_one_letter_code
_entity_poly.pdbx_strand_id
1 'polypeptide(L)'
;MHISNGTANTHNVTVETLHEQQERQENRTTAKHDEYMGDMPEWRDFVQHEYEMLANLKYIMSINALPENFVHDCFKKTTYVKSYSNLMCPMKESKEWPIAKQIKLLPPKARRMPGRPKKHRRREADEVGAGCKMSKKGIIMTCSRCLRIGHNKATCKADES
;
A
#
# COMPACT_ATOMS: atom_id res chain seq x y z
N MET A 1 33.95 53.03 -38.73
CA MET A 1 34.32 51.60 -38.75
C MET A 1 34.14 51.07 -37.33
N HIS A 2 33.10 50.29 -37.06
CA HIS A 2 32.92 49.60 -35.79
C HIS A 2 32.58 48.14 -36.12
N ILE A 3 33.51 47.23 -35.82
CA ILE A 3 33.22 45.80 -35.76
C ILE A 3 33.54 45.39 -34.32
N SER A 4 32.50 45.14 -33.54
CA SER A 4 32.59 44.52 -32.22
C SER A 4 32.61 43.01 -32.36
N ASN A 5 33.62 42.39 -31.75
CA ASN A 5 33.74 40.94 -31.57
C ASN A 5 32.74 40.46 -30.52
N GLY A 6 32.13 39.29 -30.73
CA GLY A 6 31.21 38.70 -29.75
C GLY A 6 30.78 37.27 -30.11
N THR A 7 31.71 36.34 -30.19
CA THR A 7 31.42 34.90 -30.33
C THR A 7 32.06 34.11 -29.19
N ALA A 8 31.39 34.08 -28.03
CA ALA A 8 31.58 33.03 -27.02
C ALA A 8 30.53 33.17 -25.91
N ASN A 9 29.31 32.65 -26.08
CA ASN A 9 28.46 32.33 -24.91
C ASN A 9 27.23 31.45 -25.17
N THR A 10 27.34 30.34 -25.90
CA THR A 10 26.19 29.43 -26.11
C THR A 10 26.43 28.02 -25.56
N HIS A 11 27.68 27.56 -25.55
CA HIS A 11 28.02 26.23 -25.05
C HIS A 11 28.06 26.14 -23.52
N ASN A 12 28.48 27.17 -22.78
CA ASN A 12 28.51 27.12 -21.31
C ASN A 12 27.10 27.17 -20.70
N VAL A 13 26.19 27.93 -21.31
CA VAL A 13 24.78 28.05 -20.88
C VAL A 13 24.04 26.71 -21.01
N THR A 14 24.38 25.88 -22.00
CA THR A 14 23.71 24.58 -22.21
C THR A 14 24.16 23.51 -21.22
N VAL A 15 25.42 23.46 -20.80
CA VAL A 15 25.88 22.51 -19.77
C VAL A 15 25.37 22.86 -18.38
N GLU A 16 25.34 24.15 -18.02
CA GLU A 16 24.80 24.60 -16.72
C GLU A 16 23.29 24.34 -16.63
N THR A 17 22.54 24.61 -17.70
CA THR A 17 21.10 24.32 -17.74
C THR A 17 20.79 22.82 -17.70
N LEU A 18 21.63 21.97 -18.30
CA LEU A 18 21.47 20.52 -18.19
C LEU A 18 21.77 20.01 -16.78
N HIS A 19 22.83 20.53 -16.14
CA HIS A 19 23.17 20.19 -14.75
C HIS A 19 22.07 20.63 -13.78
N GLU A 20 21.54 21.85 -13.91
CA GLU A 20 20.40 22.32 -13.12
C GLU A 20 19.13 21.50 -13.36
N GLN A 21 18.86 21.08 -14.61
CA GLN A 21 17.71 20.23 -14.91
C GLN A 21 17.85 18.85 -14.27
N GLN A 22 19.05 18.29 -14.27
CA GLN A 22 19.34 17.01 -13.63
C GLN A 22 19.24 17.12 -12.10
N GLU A 23 19.82 18.16 -11.50
CA GLU A 23 19.72 18.42 -10.07
C GLU A 23 18.26 18.68 -9.63
N ARG A 24 17.44 19.36 -10.46
CA ARG A 24 15.99 19.49 -10.22
C ARG A 24 15.25 18.17 -10.33
N GLN A 25 15.65 17.29 -11.23
CA GLN A 25 15.07 15.95 -11.35
C GLN A 25 15.41 15.10 -10.12
N GLU A 26 16.68 15.09 -9.71
CA GLU A 26 17.17 14.38 -8.52
C GLU A 26 16.48 14.90 -7.25
N ASN A 27 16.42 16.22 -7.06
CA ASN A 27 15.73 16.86 -5.93
C ASN A 27 14.21 16.59 -5.92
N ARG A 28 13.57 16.45 -7.09
CA ARG A 28 12.16 16.08 -7.19
C ARG A 28 11.93 14.60 -6.85
N THR A 29 12.87 13.72 -7.18
CA THR A 29 12.79 12.30 -6.83
C THR A 29 13.05 12.05 -5.36
N THR A 30 14.01 12.75 -4.75
CA THR A 30 14.28 12.68 -3.31
C THR A 30 13.14 13.26 -2.50
N ALA A 31 12.60 14.44 -2.87
CA ALA A 31 11.46 15.03 -2.18
C ALA A 31 10.19 14.14 -2.20
N LYS A 32 9.93 13.43 -3.31
CA LYS A 32 8.82 12.46 -3.40
C LYS A 32 9.07 11.19 -2.61
N HIS A 33 10.31 10.71 -2.56
CA HIS A 33 10.70 9.58 -1.72
C HIS A 33 10.56 9.93 -0.24
N ASP A 34 10.97 11.13 0.16
CA ASP A 34 10.87 11.62 1.54
C ASP A 34 9.42 11.90 1.95
N GLU A 35 8.57 12.38 1.04
CA GLU A 35 7.11 12.50 1.25
C GLU A 35 6.46 11.13 1.44
N TYR A 36 6.88 10.10 0.68
CA TYR A 36 6.39 8.73 0.78
C TYR A 36 6.88 8.01 2.05
N MET A 37 8.13 8.24 2.45
CA MET A 37 8.73 7.62 3.64
C MET A 37 8.35 8.35 4.93
N GLY A 38 8.06 9.65 4.88
CA GLY A 38 7.76 10.49 6.05
C GLY A 38 6.44 10.18 6.77
N ASP A 39 5.48 9.60 6.05
CA ASP A 39 4.17 9.18 6.59
C ASP A 39 4.15 7.70 7.01
N MET A 40 5.28 6.98 6.89
CA MET A 40 5.37 5.58 7.31
C MET A 40 5.70 5.50 8.81
N PRO A 41 4.75 5.07 9.68
CA PRO A 41 4.89 5.20 11.14
C PRO A 41 6.10 4.47 11.74
N GLU A 42 6.59 3.44 11.06
CA GLU A 42 7.72 2.59 11.47
C GLU A 42 9.06 3.06 10.90
N TRP A 43 9.10 4.04 9.98
CA TRP A 43 10.35 4.46 9.34
C TRP A 43 11.35 5.07 10.33
N ARG A 44 10.83 5.74 11.37
CA ARG A 44 11.66 6.23 12.49
C ARG A 44 12.30 5.08 13.26
N ASP A 45 11.60 3.97 13.44
CA ASP A 45 12.14 2.79 14.11
C ASP A 45 13.20 2.11 13.25
N PHE A 46 13.01 2.05 11.92
CA PHE A 46 14.03 1.54 11.00
C PHE A 46 15.31 2.38 11.01
N VAL A 47 15.18 3.71 10.92
CA VAL A 47 16.33 4.62 10.96
C VAL A 47 17.02 4.57 12.32
N GLN A 48 16.26 4.53 13.41
CA GLN A 48 16.80 4.41 14.76
C GLN A 48 17.56 3.09 14.95
N HIS A 49 17.02 1.97 14.44
CA HIS A 49 17.69 0.68 14.49
C HIS A 49 19.00 0.66 13.69
N GLU A 50 19.04 1.35 12.54
CA GLU A 50 20.25 1.53 11.75
C GLU A 50 21.34 2.33 12.51
N TYR A 51 20.95 3.43 13.16
CA TYR A 51 21.87 4.21 13.99
C TYR A 51 22.41 3.41 15.18
N GLU A 52 21.55 2.62 15.84
CA GLU A 52 21.95 1.72 16.93
C GLU A 52 22.91 0.63 16.46
N MET A 53 22.65 0.03 15.29
CA MET A 53 23.53 -0.94 14.68
C MET A 53 24.91 -0.35 14.36
N LEU A 54 24.97 0.84 13.79
CA LEU A 54 26.23 1.54 13.49
C LEU A 54 27.00 1.93 14.76
N ALA A 55 26.29 2.38 15.81
CA ALA A 55 26.90 2.69 17.10
C ALA A 55 27.51 1.44 17.75
N ASN A 56 26.80 0.31 17.71
CA ASN A 56 27.29 -0.97 18.23
C ASN A 56 28.51 -1.46 17.45
N LEU A 57 28.49 -1.40 16.11
CA LEU A 57 29.65 -1.76 15.29
C LEU A 57 30.87 -0.87 15.59
N LYS A 58 30.65 0.45 15.71
CA LYS A 58 31.71 1.40 16.07
C LYS A 58 32.31 1.09 17.44
N TYR A 59 31.47 0.73 18.42
CA TYR A 59 31.94 0.32 19.73
C TYR A 59 32.77 -0.97 19.67
N ILE A 60 32.29 -2.01 18.98
CA ILE A 60 33.01 -3.28 18.81
C ILE A 60 34.39 -3.05 18.15
N MET A 61 34.45 -2.20 17.13
CA MET A 61 35.71 -1.81 16.49
C MET A 61 36.65 -1.08 17.45
N SER A 62 36.12 -0.22 18.33
CA SER A 62 36.93 0.54 19.31
C SER A 62 37.60 -0.34 20.37
N ILE A 63 37.01 -1.50 20.69
CA ILE A 63 37.57 -2.48 21.62
C ILE A 63 38.43 -3.55 20.93
N ASN A 64 38.72 -3.37 19.63
CA ASN A 64 39.48 -4.33 18.79
C ASN A 64 38.91 -5.76 18.81
N ALA A 65 37.59 -5.89 18.98
CA ALA A 65 36.92 -7.18 18.93
C ALA A 65 36.32 -7.42 17.54
N LEU A 66 36.15 -8.70 17.20
CA LEU A 66 35.51 -9.10 15.94
C LEU A 66 33.98 -9.00 16.08
N PRO A 67 33.27 -8.31 15.16
CA PRO A 67 31.81 -8.24 15.16
C PRO A 67 31.12 -9.60 15.20
N GLU A 68 31.72 -10.61 14.58
CA GLU A 68 31.22 -11.99 14.51
C GLU A 68 31.03 -12.62 15.90
N ASN A 69 31.74 -12.13 16.93
CA ASN A 69 31.62 -12.62 18.31
C ASN A 69 30.33 -12.15 18.99
N PHE A 70 29.71 -11.08 18.49
CA PHE A 70 28.49 -10.47 19.06
C PHE A 70 27.22 -10.87 18.29
N VAL A 71 27.36 -11.71 17.26
CA VAL A 71 26.24 -12.23 16.48
C VAL A 71 25.66 -13.47 17.14
N HIS A 72 24.34 -13.51 17.29
CA HIS A 72 23.63 -14.66 17.85
C HIS A 72 23.86 -15.93 17.00
N ASP A 73 23.94 -17.09 17.66
CA ASP A 73 24.24 -18.37 17.01
C ASP A 73 23.32 -18.73 15.84
N CYS A 74 22.05 -18.27 15.86
CA CYS A 74 21.09 -18.52 14.78
C CYS A 74 21.51 -17.93 13.42
N PHE A 75 22.31 -16.87 13.42
CA PHE A 75 22.81 -16.21 12.20
C PHE A 75 24.19 -16.73 11.76
N LYS A 76 24.81 -17.64 12.53
CA LYS A 76 26.10 -18.23 12.14
C LYS A 76 25.92 -19.14 10.93
N LYS A 77 26.93 -19.15 10.05
CA LYS A 77 26.98 -20.03 8.87
C LYS A 77 26.77 -21.50 9.23
N THR A 78 27.31 -21.94 10.36
CA THR A 78 27.16 -23.30 10.88
C THR A 78 25.68 -23.65 11.11
N THR A 79 24.92 -22.74 11.72
CA THR A 79 23.48 -22.90 11.95
C THR A 79 22.69 -22.85 10.65
N TYR A 80 23.03 -21.94 9.73
CA TYR A 80 22.42 -21.91 8.39
C TYR A 80 22.59 -23.25 7.67
N VAL A 81 23.82 -23.76 7.57
CA VAL A 81 24.11 -25.06 6.94
C VAL A 81 23.38 -26.19 7.67
N LYS A 82 23.31 -26.16 9.00
CA LYS A 82 22.56 -27.16 9.79
C LYS A 82 21.06 -27.11 9.50
N SER A 83 20.45 -25.93 9.39
CA SER A 83 19.03 -25.77 9.08
C SER A 83 18.66 -26.36 7.71
N TYR A 84 19.54 -26.21 6.72
CA TYR A 84 19.37 -26.76 5.38
C TYR A 84 20.10 -28.09 5.16
N SER A 85 20.66 -28.70 6.21
CA SER A 85 21.41 -29.97 6.10
C SER A 85 20.51 -31.14 5.73
N ASN A 86 19.24 -31.06 6.12
CA ASN A 86 18.24 -32.02 5.74
C ASN A 86 17.81 -31.73 4.30
N LEU A 87 18.04 -32.69 3.41
CA LEU A 87 17.48 -32.65 2.07
C LEU A 87 15.94 -32.67 2.20
N MET A 88 15.29 -31.59 1.78
CA MET A 88 13.87 -31.67 1.45
C MET A 88 13.77 -32.62 0.26
N CYS A 89 13.45 -33.88 0.53
CA CYS A 89 13.18 -34.83 -0.55
C CYS A 89 12.02 -34.26 -1.37
N PRO A 90 12.16 -34.16 -2.70
CA PRO A 90 11.06 -33.75 -3.52
C PRO A 90 9.87 -34.66 -3.21
N MET A 91 8.69 -34.05 -3.07
CA MET A 91 7.47 -34.83 -2.96
C MET A 91 7.36 -35.68 -4.23
N LYS A 92 7.14 -36.98 -4.06
CA LYS A 92 6.96 -37.89 -5.20
C LYS A 92 5.84 -37.37 -6.11
N GLU A 93 5.84 -37.76 -7.38
CA GLU A 93 4.75 -37.39 -8.27
C GLU A 93 3.39 -37.83 -7.71
N SER A 94 2.32 -37.09 -8.01
CA SER A 94 0.97 -37.40 -7.50
C SER A 94 0.52 -38.84 -7.82
N LYS A 95 1.04 -39.42 -8.90
CA LYS A 95 0.81 -40.80 -9.34
C LYS A 95 1.46 -41.84 -8.42
N GLU A 96 2.53 -41.49 -7.71
CA GLU A 96 3.28 -42.35 -6.80
C GLU A 96 2.80 -42.25 -5.34
N TRP A 97 1.84 -41.37 -5.06
CA TRP A 97 1.32 -41.24 -3.70
C TRP A 97 0.57 -42.51 -3.31
N PRO A 98 0.78 -43.02 -2.08
CA PRO A 98 0.03 -44.17 -1.61
C PRO A 98 -1.46 -43.83 -1.60
N ILE A 99 -2.28 -44.67 -2.23
CA ILE A 99 -3.73 -44.54 -2.18
C ILE A 99 -4.15 -44.73 -0.72
N ALA A 100 -4.61 -43.66 -0.08
CA ALA A 100 -5.05 -43.69 1.30
C ALA A 100 -6.19 -44.69 1.46
N LYS A 101 -5.94 -45.81 2.14
CA LYS A 101 -6.90 -46.93 2.18
C LYS A 101 -8.19 -46.58 2.95
N GLN A 102 -8.17 -45.67 3.94
CA GLN A 102 -9.28 -45.57 4.90
C GLN A 102 -9.53 -44.22 5.59
N ILE A 103 -9.28 -43.06 4.95
CA ILE A 103 -9.80 -41.79 5.50
C ILE A 103 -10.42 -40.97 4.38
N LYS A 104 -11.74 -41.06 4.20
CA LYS A 104 -12.49 -39.99 3.55
C LYS A 104 -12.40 -38.79 4.50
N LEU A 105 -11.48 -37.88 4.23
CA LEU A 105 -11.43 -36.59 4.91
C LEU A 105 -12.77 -35.91 4.65
N LEU A 106 -13.59 -35.80 5.69
CA LEU A 106 -14.77 -34.95 5.61
C LEU A 106 -14.28 -33.51 5.39
N PRO A 107 -14.92 -32.74 4.50
CA PRO A 107 -14.59 -31.33 4.39
C PRO A 107 -14.75 -30.67 5.77
N PRO A 108 -13.92 -29.67 6.10
CA PRO A 108 -14.16 -28.85 7.28
C PRO A 108 -15.62 -28.38 7.28
N LYS A 109 -16.27 -28.40 8.45
CA LYS A 109 -17.63 -27.86 8.58
C LYS A 109 -17.65 -26.44 8.01
N ALA A 110 -18.48 -26.21 7.00
CA ALA A 110 -18.61 -24.90 6.39
C ALA A 110 -18.97 -23.87 7.48
N ARG A 111 -18.12 -22.88 7.67
CA ARG A 111 -18.39 -21.73 8.53
C ARG A 111 -18.86 -20.59 7.65
N ARG A 112 -19.93 -19.90 8.05
CA ARG A 112 -20.27 -18.61 7.45
C ARG A 112 -19.18 -17.63 7.85
N MET A 113 -18.39 -17.17 6.87
CA MET A 113 -17.47 -16.07 7.10
C MET A 113 -18.28 -14.84 7.50
N PRO A 114 -17.80 -14.02 8.44
CA PRO A 114 -18.36 -12.69 8.63
C PRO A 114 -18.35 -11.99 7.27
N GLY A 115 -19.52 -11.48 6.87
CA GLY A 115 -19.61 -10.68 5.65
C GLY A 115 -18.72 -9.45 5.77
N ARG A 116 -18.46 -8.79 4.63
CA ARG A 116 -17.74 -7.52 4.61
C ARG A 116 -18.34 -6.55 5.64
N PRO A 117 -17.52 -5.94 6.53
CA PRO A 117 -18.00 -4.90 7.44
C PRO A 117 -18.74 -3.80 6.68
N LYS A 118 -19.82 -3.28 7.26
CA LYS A 118 -20.54 -2.15 6.66
C LYS A 118 -19.59 -0.97 6.51
N LYS A 119 -19.60 -0.31 5.33
CA LYS A 119 -18.82 0.91 5.09
C LYS A 119 -19.11 2.01 6.11
N HIS A 120 -20.33 2.05 6.62
CA HIS A 120 -20.76 3.00 7.66
C HIS A 120 -21.25 2.24 8.90
N ARG A 121 -20.82 2.72 10.07
CA ARG A 121 -21.32 2.29 11.38
C ARG A 121 -22.82 2.60 11.51
N ARG A 122 -23.54 1.80 12.29
CA ARG A 122 -24.90 2.15 12.74
C ARG A 122 -24.78 3.30 13.76
N ARG A 123 -25.39 4.44 13.43
CA ARG A 123 -25.50 5.60 14.31
C ARG A 123 -26.45 5.31 15.47
N GLU A 124 -26.14 5.82 16.67
CA GLU A 124 -27.08 5.83 17.80
C GLU A 124 -28.21 6.84 17.58
N ALA A 125 -29.25 6.80 18.43
CA ALA A 125 -30.45 7.63 18.25
C ALA A 125 -30.15 9.14 18.25
N ASP A 126 -29.15 9.56 19.03
CA ASP A 126 -28.79 10.96 19.22
C ASP A 126 -27.70 11.44 18.26
N GLU A 127 -27.18 10.56 17.39
CA GLU A 127 -26.15 10.92 16.43
C GLU A 127 -26.73 11.61 15.19
N VAL A 128 -26.42 12.90 15.02
CA VAL A 128 -26.82 13.68 13.85
C VAL A 128 -26.21 13.09 12.59
N GLY A 129 -27.07 12.79 11.61
CA GLY A 129 -26.64 12.18 10.37
C GLY A 129 -25.91 13.15 9.46
N ALA A 130 -24.68 12.84 9.03
CA ALA A 130 -24.02 13.59 7.95
C ALA A 130 -24.85 13.47 6.65
N GLY A 131 -25.39 14.60 6.20
CA GLY A 131 -26.02 14.76 4.90
C GLY A 131 -27.25 15.66 4.93
N CYS A 132 -27.17 16.78 4.20
CA CYS A 132 -28.31 17.58 3.77
C CYS A 132 -29.18 16.74 2.82
N LYS A 133 -29.91 15.76 3.34
CA LYS A 133 -30.96 15.09 2.56
C LYS A 133 -32.10 16.07 2.45
N MET A 134 -32.24 16.70 1.29
CA MET A 134 -33.40 17.53 0.99
C MET A 134 -34.66 16.72 1.27
N SER A 135 -35.43 17.17 2.25
CA SER A 135 -36.71 16.58 2.60
C SER A 135 -37.61 16.65 1.37
N LYS A 136 -38.19 15.52 0.96
CA LYS A 136 -39.23 15.52 -0.09
C LYS A 136 -40.57 16.07 0.41
N LYS A 137 -40.68 16.47 1.69
CA LYS A 137 -41.89 17.08 2.24
C LYS A 137 -42.11 18.44 1.57
N GLY A 138 -43.28 18.62 0.97
CA GLY A 138 -43.66 19.87 0.29
C GLY A 138 -43.39 19.91 -1.22
N ILE A 139 -42.77 18.87 -1.80
CA ILE A 139 -42.59 18.80 -3.27
C ILE A 139 -43.91 18.35 -3.90
N ILE A 140 -44.48 19.21 -4.76
CA ILE A 140 -45.63 18.87 -5.59
C ILE A 140 -45.15 17.88 -6.67
N MET A 141 -45.65 16.65 -6.59
CA MET A 141 -45.33 15.60 -7.56
C MET A 141 -46.28 15.70 -8.76
N THR A 142 -45.73 15.97 -9.93
CA THR A 142 -46.45 15.97 -11.21
C THR A 142 -46.07 14.73 -12.02
N CYS A 143 -47.07 14.00 -12.50
CA CYS A 143 -46.85 12.81 -13.30
C CYS A 143 -46.35 13.19 -14.69
N SER A 144 -45.19 12.69 -15.11
CA SER A 144 -44.66 12.95 -16.46
C SER A 144 -45.41 12.26 -17.60
N ARG A 145 -46.30 11.29 -17.29
CA ARG A 145 -47.16 10.62 -18.29
C ARG A 145 -48.45 11.41 -18.58
N CYS A 146 -49.20 11.75 -17.55
CA CYS A 146 -50.53 12.38 -17.70
C CYS A 146 -50.58 13.85 -17.27
N LEU A 147 -49.45 14.42 -16.83
CA LEU A 147 -49.28 15.81 -16.40
C LEU A 147 -50.16 16.23 -15.20
N ARG A 148 -50.83 15.27 -14.53
CA ARG A 148 -51.64 15.53 -13.33
C ARG A 148 -50.79 15.47 -12.06
N ILE A 149 -51.19 16.27 -11.07
CA ILE A 149 -50.57 16.33 -9.74
C ILE A 149 -51.05 15.16 -8.87
N GLY A 150 -50.21 14.72 -7.93
CA GLY A 150 -50.60 13.79 -6.86
C GLY A 150 -50.11 12.36 -7.04
N HIS A 151 -49.48 12.04 -8.17
CA HIS A 151 -48.86 10.74 -8.41
C HIS A 151 -47.65 10.88 -9.34
N ASN A 152 -46.83 9.83 -9.44
CA ASN A 152 -45.69 9.79 -10.35
C ASN A 152 -45.96 8.81 -11.50
N LYS A 153 -45.04 8.74 -12.46
CA LYS A 153 -45.14 7.84 -13.63
C LYS A 153 -45.38 6.37 -13.24
N ALA A 154 -44.83 5.90 -12.11
CA ALA A 154 -44.90 4.50 -11.70
C ALA A 154 -46.29 4.10 -11.16
N THR A 155 -47.07 5.06 -10.64
CA THR A 155 -48.42 4.81 -10.11
C THR A 155 -49.52 5.42 -11.00
N CYS A 156 -49.18 5.75 -12.24
CA CYS A 156 -50.11 6.35 -13.20
C CYS A 156 -51.05 5.29 -13.78
N LYS A 157 -52.36 5.56 -13.77
CA LYS A 157 -53.42 4.68 -14.29
C LYS A 157 -53.96 5.10 -15.66
N ALA A 158 -53.23 5.96 -16.39
CA ALA A 158 -53.69 6.47 -17.68
C ALA A 158 -53.71 5.42 -18.80
N ASP A 159 -53.18 4.22 -18.55
CA ASP A 159 -53.10 3.11 -19.51
C ASP A 159 -54.29 2.12 -19.37
N GLU A 160 -55.27 2.38 -18.49
CA GLU A 160 -56.50 1.57 -18.37
C GLU A 160 -57.66 2.22 -19.15
N SER A 161 -57.57 2.24 -20.48
CA SER A 161 -58.69 2.55 -21.39
C SER A 161 -58.61 1.70 -22.64
#